data_AF-A0A9D7SJD1-F1
#
_entry.id   AF-A0A9D7SJD1-F1
#
_cell.length_a   1.000
_cell.length_b   1.000
_cell.length_c   1.000
_cell.angle_alpha   90.00
_cell.angle_beta   90.00
_cell.angle_gamma   90.00
#
_symmetry.space_group_name_H-M   'P 1'
#
loop_
_entity.id
_entity.type
_entity.pdbx_description
1 polymer ?
#
loop_
_entity_poly.entity_id
_entity_poly.type
_entity_poly.pdbx_seq_one_letter_code
_entity_poly.pdbx_strand_id
1 'polypeptide(L)'
;MSPRAWLVAYLLAVVAATFVHEPALLTAALAVAVAAAGRGRWKLLRRTLIAILAFNLTVSLGYAAVALWRGDFNPGYLLLVNLRVLLLVFLGMWFAARVDPIAAISGVSPSLTFVATLTLGQLRAFERIANDFTLAFASRNPAPPRLIDRTHHAAAQGIALMDKTMAAATESALAMRSRGAFDD
;
A
#
# COMPACT_ATOMS: atom_id res chain seq x y z
N MET A 1 17.46 -6.16 15.25
CA MET A 1 17.58 -6.70 13.87
C MET A 1 17.64 -5.53 12.90
N SER A 2 18.52 -5.58 11.90
CA SER A 2 18.59 -4.52 10.87
C SER A 2 17.28 -4.48 10.06
N PRO A 3 16.82 -3.29 9.59
CA PRO A 3 15.64 -3.15 8.73
C PRO A 3 15.68 -4.05 7.48
N ARG A 4 16.87 -4.30 6.93
CA ARG A 4 17.10 -5.18 5.78
C ARG A 4 16.75 -6.63 6.07
N ALA A 5 17.19 -7.15 7.22
CA ALA A 5 16.87 -8.51 7.65
C ALA A 5 15.36 -8.72 7.81
N TRP A 6 14.63 -7.68 8.25
CA TRP A 6 13.17 -7.72 8.30
C TRP A 6 12.52 -7.75 6.92
N LEU A 7 13.04 -6.98 5.94
CA LEU A 7 12.56 -7.02 4.56
C LEU A 7 12.78 -8.41 3.95
N VAL A 8 13.99 -8.97 4.09
CA VAL A 8 14.30 -10.31 3.57
C VAL A 8 13.43 -11.37 4.26
N ALA A 9 13.29 -11.30 5.59
CA ALA A 9 12.41 -12.21 6.32
C ALA A 9 10.95 -12.09 5.88
N TYR A 10 10.46 -10.88 5.63
CA TYR A 10 9.12 -10.65 5.09
C TYR A 10 8.95 -11.25 3.69
N LEU A 11 9.88 -10.99 2.76
CA LEU A 11 9.84 -11.53 1.40
C LEU A 11 9.89 -13.06 1.39
N LEU A 12 10.79 -13.65 2.19
CA LEU A 12 10.87 -15.10 2.36
C LEU A 12 9.57 -15.67 2.94
N ALA A 13 8.97 -15.01 3.93
CA ALA A 13 7.70 -15.44 4.51
C ALA A 13 6.54 -15.39 3.50
N VAL A 14 6.50 -14.36 2.65
CA VAL A 14 5.51 -14.24 1.56
C VAL A 14 5.66 -15.39 0.57
N VAL A 15 6.88 -15.64 0.09
CA VAL A 15 7.16 -16.72 -0.86
C VAL A 15 6.85 -18.08 -0.23
N ALA A 16 7.28 -18.32 1.01
CA ALA A 16 6.99 -19.55 1.73
C ALA A 16 5.48 -19.78 1.89
N ALA A 17 4.71 -18.76 2.23
CA ALA A 17 3.26 -18.84 2.37
C ALA A 17 2.54 -19.21 1.06
N THR A 18 3.13 -18.90 -0.10
CA THR A 18 2.59 -19.31 -1.41
C THR A 18 2.77 -20.81 -1.66
N PHE A 19 3.85 -21.42 -1.16
CA PHE A 19 4.11 -22.85 -1.32
C PHE A 19 3.33 -23.75 -0.34
N VAL A 20 2.75 -23.19 0.72
CA VAL A 20 1.96 -23.97 1.68
C VAL A 20 0.55 -24.21 1.11
N HIS A 21 0.23 -25.49 0.91
CA HIS A 21 -1.08 -25.96 0.44
C HIS A 21 -1.94 -26.57 1.56
N GLU A 22 -1.35 -26.82 2.73
CA GLU A 22 -2.05 -27.36 3.90
C GLU A 22 -2.72 -26.24 4.71
N PRO A 23 -4.06 -26.27 4.91
CA PRO A 23 -4.77 -25.22 5.64
C PRO A 23 -4.34 -25.17 7.12
N ALA A 24 -3.99 -26.30 7.73
CA ALA A 24 -3.52 -26.37 9.12
C ALA A 24 -2.16 -25.66 9.32
N LEU A 25 -1.27 -25.73 8.32
CA LEU A 25 0.01 -25.02 8.38
C LEU A 25 -0.19 -23.51 8.22
N LEU A 26 -1.12 -23.08 7.38
CA LEU A 26 -1.47 -21.67 7.23
C LEU A 26 -2.12 -21.09 8.48
N THR A 27 -3.01 -21.83 9.16
CA THR A 27 -3.60 -21.37 10.43
C THR A 27 -2.54 -21.23 11.51
N ALA A 28 -1.63 -22.21 11.60
CA ALA A 28 -0.51 -22.18 12.54
C ALA A 28 0.42 -20.97 12.26
N ALA A 29 0.79 -20.75 10.99
CA ALA A 29 1.61 -19.62 10.58
C ALA A 29 0.94 -18.27 10.91
N LEU A 30 -0.37 -18.15 10.68
CA LEU A 30 -1.13 -16.97 11.06
C LEU A 30 -1.16 -16.76 12.58
N ALA A 31 -1.38 -17.82 13.35
CA ALA A 31 -1.39 -17.75 14.81
C ALA A 31 -0.03 -17.29 15.36
N VAL A 32 1.08 -17.82 14.83
CA VAL A 32 2.44 -17.40 15.17
C VAL A 32 2.68 -15.93 14.80
N ALA A 33 2.27 -15.50 13.61
CA ALA A 33 2.41 -14.11 13.18
C ALA A 33 1.61 -13.15 14.07
N VAL A 34 0.38 -13.50 14.43
CA VAL A 34 -0.48 -12.71 15.34
C VAL A 34 0.11 -12.67 16.75
N ALA A 35 0.69 -13.76 17.24
CA ALA A 35 1.39 -13.78 18.53
C ALA A 35 2.62 -12.86 18.51
N ALA A 36 3.44 -12.93 17.44
CA ALA A 36 4.64 -12.10 17.27
C ALA A 36 4.35 -10.60 17.10
N ALA A 37 3.14 -10.23 16.67
CA ALA A 37 2.72 -8.84 16.53
C ALA A 37 2.63 -8.07 17.86
N GLY A 38 2.49 -8.77 19.00
CA GLY A 38 2.54 -8.18 20.34
C GLY A 38 1.26 -7.44 20.77
N ARG A 39 1.38 -6.37 21.58
CA ARG A 39 0.25 -5.66 22.22
C ARG A 39 -0.77 -5.06 21.23
N GLY A 40 -0.36 -4.76 20.00
CA GLY A 40 -1.22 -4.23 18.94
C GLY A 40 -1.90 -5.28 18.05
N ARG A 41 -1.73 -6.58 18.33
CA ARG A 41 -2.13 -7.69 17.44
C ARG A 41 -3.58 -7.65 16.98
N TRP A 42 -4.52 -7.36 17.89
CA TRP A 42 -5.95 -7.35 17.58
C TRP A 42 -6.37 -6.14 16.75
N LYS A 43 -5.78 -4.98 17.01
CA LYS A 43 -6.01 -3.76 16.21
C LYS A 43 -5.51 -3.96 14.78
N LEU A 44 -4.33 -4.56 14.65
CA LEU A 44 -3.75 -4.90 13.35
C LEU A 44 -4.63 -5.92 12.62
N LEU A 45 -5.00 -7.01 13.28
CA LEU A 45 -5.86 -8.05 12.70
C LEU A 45 -7.21 -7.51 12.25
N ARG A 46 -7.87 -6.66 13.08
CA ARG A 46 -9.13 -6.02 12.70
C ARG A 46 -8.96 -5.12 11.48
N ARG A 47 -7.88 -4.34 11.41
CA ARG A 47 -7.56 -3.52 10.23
C ARG A 47 -7.34 -4.39 9.00
N THR A 48 -6.69 -5.55 9.15
CA THR A 48 -6.51 -6.53 8.06
C THR A 48 -7.82 -7.08 7.57
N LEU A 49 -8.66 -7.55 8.49
CA LEU A 49 -9.97 -8.09 8.15
C LEU A 49 -10.82 -7.07 7.40
N ILE A 50 -10.88 -5.82 7.88
CA ILE A 50 -11.63 -4.74 7.20
C ILE A 50 -11.06 -4.46 5.81
N ALA A 51 -9.73 -4.42 5.67
CA ALA A 51 -9.08 -4.14 4.39
C ALA A 51 -9.35 -5.22 3.33
N ILE A 52 -9.41 -6.49 3.74
CA ILE A 52 -9.64 -7.60 2.81
C ILE A 52 -11.11 -7.95 2.63
N LEU A 53 -12.01 -7.50 3.51
CA LEU A 53 -13.39 -7.97 3.58
C LEU A 53 -14.11 -7.86 2.24
N ALA A 54 -14.09 -6.67 1.63
CA ALA A 54 -14.79 -6.42 0.37
C ALA A 54 -14.26 -7.33 -0.75
N PHE A 55 -12.94 -7.37 -0.93
CA PHE A 55 -12.31 -8.20 -1.94
C PHE A 55 -12.57 -9.70 -1.71
N ASN A 56 -12.38 -10.16 -0.48
CA ASN A 56 -12.49 -11.56 -0.12
C ASN A 56 -13.93 -12.07 -0.20
N LEU A 57 -14.91 -11.23 0.17
CA LEU A 57 -16.32 -11.54 0.04
C LEU A 57 -16.72 -11.65 -1.44
N THR A 58 -16.29 -10.71 -2.28
CA THR A 58 -16.56 -10.76 -3.72
C THR A 58 -15.98 -12.01 -4.38
N VAL A 59 -14.71 -12.35 -4.09
CA VAL A 59 -14.05 -13.55 -4.64
C VAL A 59 -14.70 -14.83 -4.12
N SER A 60 -15.01 -14.89 -2.81
CA SER A 60 -15.63 -16.07 -2.19
C SER A 60 -17.04 -16.32 -2.73
N LEU A 61 -17.85 -15.27 -2.88
CA LEU A 61 -19.19 -15.36 -3.47
C LEU A 61 -19.12 -15.76 -4.95
N GLY A 62 -18.19 -15.20 -5.70
CA GLY A 62 -17.96 -15.58 -7.10
C GLY A 62 -17.59 -17.06 -7.25
N TYR A 63 -16.67 -17.54 -6.41
CA TYR A 63 -16.33 -18.97 -6.38
C TYR A 63 -17.53 -19.83 -5.98
N ALA A 64 -18.23 -19.47 -4.90
CA ALA A 64 -19.39 -20.23 -4.42
C ALA A 64 -20.47 -20.34 -5.51
N ALA A 65 -20.79 -19.25 -6.21
CA ALA A 65 -21.78 -19.24 -7.28
C ALA A 65 -21.39 -20.19 -8.43
N VAL A 66 -20.14 -20.15 -8.87
CA VAL A 66 -19.64 -21.01 -9.95
C VAL A 66 -19.56 -22.47 -9.51
N ALA A 67 -19.09 -22.72 -8.28
CA ALA A 67 -18.97 -24.07 -7.73
C ALA A 67 -20.34 -24.73 -7.49
N LEU A 68 -21.32 -23.96 -7.04
CA LEU A 68 -22.72 -24.41 -6.93
C LEU A 68 -23.32 -24.73 -8.31
N TRP A 69 -23.00 -23.95 -9.33
CA TRP A 69 -23.45 -24.23 -10.69
C TRP A 69 -22.82 -25.51 -11.27
N ARG A 70 -21.54 -25.76 -10.96
CA ARG A 70 -20.83 -26.98 -11.43
C ARG A 70 -21.08 -28.22 -10.57
N GLY A 71 -21.64 -28.07 -9.37
CA GLY A 71 -21.82 -29.16 -8.40
C GLY A 71 -20.55 -29.55 -7.63
N ASP A 72 -19.40 -28.93 -7.92
CA ASP A 72 -18.09 -29.24 -7.31
C ASP A 72 -17.72 -28.25 -6.21
N PHE A 73 -18.51 -28.20 -5.14
CA PHE A 73 -18.22 -27.33 -4.01
C PHE A 73 -17.15 -27.93 -3.09
N ASN A 74 -15.91 -27.42 -3.19
CA ASN A 74 -14.84 -27.74 -2.26
C ASN A 74 -14.66 -26.63 -1.21
N PRO A 75 -15.08 -26.83 0.06
CA PRO A 75 -14.90 -25.86 1.14
C PRO A 75 -13.43 -25.70 1.57
N GLY A 76 -12.61 -26.73 1.41
CA GLY A 76 -11.19 -26.71 1.77
C GLY A 76 -10.39 -25.71 0.93
N TYR A 77 -10.70 -25.63 -0.37
CA TYR A 77 -10.08 -24.65 -1.27
C TYR A 77 -10.44 -23.21 -0.86
N LEU A 78 -11.72 -22.94 -0.56
CA LEU A 78 -12.18 -21.62 -0.17
C LEU A 78 -11.51 -21.17 1.14
N LEU A 79 -11.40 -22.08 2.13
CA LEU A 79 -10.69 -21.82 3.36
C LEU A 79 -9.22 -21.49 3.10
N LEU A 80 -8.52 -22.31 2.30
CA LEU A 80 -7.10 -22.14 1.98
C LEU A 80 -6.83 -20.76 1.36
N VAL A 81 -7.61 -20.36 0.35
CA VAL A 81 -7.44 -19.06 -0.32
C VAL A 81 -7.65 -17.90 0.66
N ASN A 82 -8.73 -17.94 1.44
CA ASN A 82 -9.04 -16.87 2.39
C ASN A 82 -7.97 -16.75 3.47
N LEU A 83 -7.47 -17.89 3.97
CA LEU A 83 -6.41 -17.92 4.96
C LEU A 83 -5.07 -17.40 4.41
N ARG A 84 -4.73 -17.76 3.16
CA ARG A 84 -3.53 -17.28 2.48
C ARG A 84 -3.59 -15.77 2.28
N VAL A 85 -4.70 -15.25 1.76
CA VAL A 85 -4.88 -13.80 1.58
C VAL A 85 -4.79 -13.08 2.92
N LEU A 86 -5.46 -13.58 3.96
CA LEU A 86 -5.40 -13.00 5.30
C LEU A 86 -3.97 -12.96 5.84
N LEU A 87 -3.22 -14.06 5.73
CA LEU A 87 -1.84 -14.16 6.17
C LEU A 87 -0.95 -13.16 5.43
N LEU A 88 -1.02 -13.11 4.09
CA LEU A 88 -0.20 -12.22 3.27
C LEU A 88 -0.44 -10.74 3.59
N VAL A 89 -1.71 -10.34 3.69
CA VAL A 89 -2.07 -8.95 4.00
C VAL A 89 -1.71 -8.60 5.45
N PHE A 90 -1.88 -9.55 6.39
CA PHE A 90 -1.45 -9.36 7.77
C PHE A 90 0.08 -9.17 7.86
N LEU A 91 0.87 -10.01 7.20
CA LEU A 91 2.33 -9.88 7.15
C LEU A 91 2.76 -8.53 6.56
N GLY A 92 2.12 -8.09 5.46
CA GLY A 92 2.42 -6.81 4.83
C GLY A 92 2.16 -5.62 5.75
N MET A 93 1.00 -5.58 6.41
CA MET A 93 0.71 -4.51 7.37
C MET A 93 1.51 -4.61 8.65
N TRP A 94 1.87 -5.82 9.09
CA TRP A 94 2.76 -6.02 10.24
C TRP A 94 4.16 -5.47 9.96
N PHE A 95 4.70 -5.77 8.77
CA PHE A 95 5.97 -5.22 8.30
C PHE A 95 5.93 -3.69 8.26
N ALA A 96 4.93 -3.10 7.59
CA ALA A 96 4.79 -1.65 7.47
C ALA A 96 4.59 -0.93 8.81
N ALA A 97 4.02 -1.61 9.82
CA ALA A 97 3.85 -1.06 11.16
C ALA A 97 5.11 -1.12 12.03
N ARG A 98 6.06 -2.00 11.71
CA ARG A 98 7.27 -2.25 12.51
C ARG A 98 8.54 -1.64 11.93
N VAL A 99 8.61 -1.49 10.61
CA VAL A 99 9.82 -1.11 9.89
C VAL A 99 9.52 0.05 8.95
N ASP A 100 10.34 1.08 8.99
CA ASP A 100 10.32 2.15 7.99
C ASP A 100 10.76 1.57 6.63
N PRO A 101 9.88 1.58 5.60
CA PRO A 101 10.21 1.05 4.28
C PRO A 101 11.43 1.72 3.64
N ILE A 102 11.66 3.01 3.91
CA ILE A 102 12.79 3.76 3.35
C ILE A 102 14.09 3.23 3.95
N ALA A 103 14.10 3.03 5.27
CA ALA A 103 15.25 2.45 5.97
C ALA A 103 15.52 1.01 5.51
N ALA A 104 14.49 0.24 5.15
CA ALA A 104 14.65 -1.10 4.59
C ALA A 104 15.28 -1.07 3.18
N ILE A 105 14.89 -0.11 2.35
CA ILE A 105 15.38 0.08 0.97
C ILE A 105 16.80 0.66 0.93
N SER A 106 17.22 1.41 1.95
CA SER A 106 18.55 2.04 2.08
C SER A 106 19.75 1.13 1.79
N GLY A 107 19.56 -0.19 1.86
CA GLY A 107 20.58 -1.18 1.57
C GLY A 107 20.63 -1.78 0.18
N VAL A 108 19.63 -1.54 -0.65
CA VAL A 108 19.52 -2.15 -1.96
C VAL A 108 20.27 -1.33 -2.99
N SER A 109 20.01 -0.02 -3.03
CA SER A 109 20.81 0.91 -3.84
C SER A 109 20.72 2.35 -3.32
N PRO A 110 21.82 3.13 -3.40
CA PRO A 110 21.81 4.55 -3.05
C PRO A 110 20.81 5.36 -3.88
N SER A 111 20.68 5.04 -5.18
CA SER A 111 19.79 5.73 -6.11
C SER A 111 18.32 5.56 -5.76
N LEU A 112 17.87 4.36 -5.38
CA LEU A 112 16.47 4.12 -5.01
C LEU A 112 16.11 4.81 -3.70
N THR A 113 17.07 4.84 -2.77
CA THR A 113 16.95 5.54 -1.49
C THR A 113 16.82 7.03 -1.71
N PHE A 114 17.68 7.59 -2.56
CA PHE A 114 17.64 8.98 -2.97
C PHE A 114 16.30 9.37 -3.60
N VAL A 115 15.80 8.59 -4.58
CA VAL A 115 14.51 8.84 -5.22
C VAL A 115 13.36 8.74 -4.22
N ALA A 116 13.37 7.75 -3.34
CA ALA A 116 12.36 7.59 -2.30
C ALA A 116 12.34 8.78 -1.33
N THR A 117 13.51 9.22 -0.86
CA THR A 117 13.63 10.38 0.04
C THR A 117 13.16 11.67 -0.63
N LEU A 118 13.56 11.92 -1.88
CA LEU A 118 13.10 13.08 -2.64
C LEU A 118 11.58 13.07 -2.82
N THR A 119 11.02 11.92 -3.19
CA THR A 119 9.58 11.75 -3.41
C THR A 119 8.80 12.06 -2.12
N LEU A 120 9.27 11.59 -0.97
CA LEU A 120 8.64 11.87 0.32
C LEU A 120 8.74 13.34 0.75
N GLY A 121 9.85 14.00 0.42
CA GLY A 121 9.99 15.45 0.60
C GLY A 121 8.94 16.21 -0.21
N GLN A 122 8.76 15.83 -1.48
CA GLN A 122 7.77 16.46 -2.38
C GLN A 122 6.33 16.13 -1.99
N LEU A 123 6.06 14.93 -1.46
CA LEU A 123 4.71 14.50 -1.09
C LEU A 123 4.02 15.48 -0.14
N ARG A 124 4.71 15.95 0.91
CA ARG A 124 4.16 16.90 1.88
C ARG A 124 3.83 18.26 1.26
N ALA A 125 4.66 18.72 0.32
CA ALA A 125 4.40 19.97 -0.40
C ALA A 125 3.16 19.83 -1.29
N PHE A 126 3.01 18.69 -1.97
CA PHE A 126 1.85 18.41 -2.82
C PHE A 126 0.57 18.15 -2.04
N GLU A 127 0.62 17.51 -0.88
CA GLU A 127 -0.52 17.37 0.03
C GLU A 127 -1.08 18.73 0.43
N ARG A 128 -0.20 19.68 0.76
CA ARG A 128 -0.60 21.06 1.07
C ARG A 128 -1.28 21.72 -0.13
N ILE A 129 -0.66 21.65 -1.31
CA ILE A 129 -1.23 22.25 -2.54
C ILE A 129 -2.59 21.63 -2.88
N ALA A 130 -2.74 20.31 -2.75
CA ALA A 130 -4.00 19.62 -3.00
C ALA A 130 -5.11 20.07 -2.03
N ASN A 131 -4.77 20.29 -0.76
CA ASN A 131 -5.69 20.84 0.23
C ASN A 131 -6.09 22.29 -0.13
N ASP A 132 -5.13 23.11 -0.57
CA ASP A 132 -5.40 24.49 -1.00
C ASP A 132 -6.35 24.54 -2.20
N PHE A 133 -6.20 23.64 -3.18
CA PHE A 133 -7.15 23.48 -4.29
C PHE A 133 -8.55 23.12 -3.80
N THR A 134 -8.64 22.19 -2.85
CA THR A 134 -9.92 21.77 -2.27
C THR A 134 -10.62 22.94 -1.56
N LEU A 135 -9.88 23.74 -0.80
CA LEU A 135 -10.41 24.93 -0.12
C LEU A 135 -10.83 26.02 -1.12
N ALA A 136 -10.02 26.26 -2.15
CA ALA A 136 -10.33 27.22 -3.21
C ALA A 136 -11.58 26.81 -4.02
N PHE A 137 -11.78 25.51 -4.24
CA PHE A 137 -12.98 24.99 -4.88
C PHE A 137 -14.22 25.16 -4.00
N ALA A 138 -14.10 24.85 -2.70
CA ALA A 138 -15.19 25.04 -1.75
C ALA A 138 -15.57 26.52 -1.61
N SER A 139 -14.60 27.45 -1.57
CA SER A 139 -14.88 28.88 -1.43
C SER A 139 -15.55 29.49 -2.67
N ARG A 140 -15.33 28.92 -3.85
CA ARG A 140 -15.93 29.37 -5.12
C ARG A 140 -17.31 28.77 -5.40
N ASN A 141 -17.75 27.79 -4.60
CA ASN A 141 -19.02 27.10 -4.76
C ASN A 141 -19.86 27.25 -3.48
N PRO A 142 -20.73 28.28 -3.38
CA PRO A 142 -21.60 28.48 -2.21
C PRO A 142 -22.67 27.39 -2.05
N ALA A 143 -22.94 26.60 -3.10
CA ALA A 143 -23.82 25.44 -3.09
C ALA A 143 -23.02 24.14 -3.38
N PRO A 144 -23.48 22.96 -2.94
CA PRO A 144 -22.76 21.71 -3.19
C PRO A 144 -22.62 21.46 -4.71
N PRO A 145 -21.37 21.36 -5.23
CA PRO A 145 -21.13 21.26 -6.66
C PRO A 145 -21.55 19.89 -7.21
N ARG A 146 -21.98 19.85 -8.48
CA ARG A 146 -22.42 18.63 -9.16
C ARG A 146 -21.22 17.70 -9.37
N LEU A 147 -21.51 16.42 -9.61
CA LEU A 147 -20.45 15.43 -9.82
C LEU A 147 -19.55 15.78 -11.02
N ILE A 148 -20.13 16.36 -12.09
CA ILE A 148 -19.40 16.81 -13.28
C ILE A 148 -18.46 17.97 -12.97
N ASP A 149 -18.89 18.93 -12.14
CA ASP A 149 -18.03 20.06 -11.74
C ASP A 149 -16.83 19.57 -10.92
N ARG A 150 -17.04 18.55 -10.08
CA ARG A 150 -15.97 17.89 -9.32
C ARG A 150 -14.97 17.19 -10.23
N THR A 151 -15.43 16.52 -11.30
CA THR A 151 -14.51 15.86 -12.23
C THR A 151 -13.70 16.86 -13.04
N HIS A 152 -14.32 17.96 -13.51
CA HIS A 152 -13.58 19.05 -14.16
C HIS A 152 -12.57 19.71 -13.24
N HIS A 153 -12.93 19.94 -11.97
CA HIS A 153 -12.00 20.46 -10.98
C HIS A 153 -10.81 19.52 -10.75
N ALA A 154 -11.06 18.21 -10.59
CA ALA A 154 -10.00 17.22 -10.45
C ALA A 154 -9.08 17.17 -11.68
N ALA A 155 -9.63 17.28 -12.88
CA ALA A 155 -8.84 17.34 -14.11
C ALA A 155 -7.95 18.59 -14.16
N ALA A 156 -8.53 19.77 -13.87
CA ALA A 156 -7.79 21.02 -13.83
C ALA A 156 -6.68 21.02 -12.75
N GLN A 157 -6.99 20.44 -11.57
CA GLN A 157 -6.02 20.23 -10.51
C GLN A 157 -4.89 19.30 -10.98
N GLY A 158 -5.21 18.19 -11.64
CA GLY A 158 -4.23 17.24 -12.17
C GLY A 158 -3.27 17.88 -13.18
N ILE A 159 -3.80 18.68 -14.10
CA ILE A 159 -3.00 19.42 -15.08
C ILE A 159 -2.07 20.41 -14.38
N ALA A 160 -2.62 21.25 -13.49
CA ALA A 160 -1.83 22.25 -12.77
C ALA A 160 -0.72 21.62 -11.89
N LEU A 161 -1.00 20.46 -11.29
CA LEU A 161 -0.01 19.71 -10.53
C LEU A 161 1.07 19.12 -11.44
N MET A 162 0.72 18.61 -12.63
CA MET A 162 1.69 18.07 -13.58
C MET A 162 2.61 19.16 -14.15
N ASP A 163 2.06 20.32 -14.50
CA ASP A 163 2.88 21.45 -14.97
C ASP A 163 3.86 21.89 -13.87
N LYS A 164 3.38 21.92 -12.62
CA LYS A 164 4.20 22.24 -11.47
C LYS A 164 5.28 21.19 -11.19
N THR A 165 4.97 19.89 -11.33
CA THR A 165 5.99 18.83 -11.13
C THR A 165 7.06 18.89 -12.21
N MET A 166 6.71 19.15 -13.47
CA MET A 166 7.69 19.29 -14.55
C MET A 166 8.63 20.48 -14.33
N ALA A 167 8.08 21.64 -13.94
CA ALA A 167 8.89 22.80 -13.58
C ALA A 167 9.77 22.51 -12.36
N ALA A 168 9.20 21.97 -11.28
CA ALA A 168 9.91 21.67 -10.05
C ALA A 168 11.00 20.60 -10.23
N ALA A 169 10.80 19.61 -11.12
CA ALA A 169 11.80 18.60 -11.43
C ALA A 169 13.03 19.22 -12.09
N THR A 170 12.81 20.16 -13.02
CA THR A 170 13.90 20.89 -13.70
C THR A 170 14.69 21.74 -12.71
N GLU A 171 13.99 22.52 -11.89
CA GLU A 171 14.62 23.35 -10.85
C GLU A 171 15.35 22.52 -9.80
N SER A 172 14.73 21.43 -9.33
CA SER A 172 15.34 20.53 -8.35
C SER A 172 16.58 19.86 -8.91
N ALA A 173 16.53 19.35 -10.14
CA ALA A 173 17.69 18.73 -10.78
C ALA A 173 18.86 19.73 -10.91
N LEU A 174 18.58 20.96 -11.33
CA LEU A 174 19.60 22.01 -11.47
C LEU A 174 20.18 22.43 -10.12
N ALA A 175 19.33 22.61 -9.10
CA ALA A 175 19.75 22.94 -7.75
C ALA A 175 20.57 21.82 -7.08
N MET A 176 20.31 20.57 -7.44
CA MET A 176 21.07 19.43 -6.95
C MET A 176 22.41 19.28 -7.68
N ARG A 177 22.44 19.52 -9.00
CA ARG A 177 23.68 19.56 -9.77
C ARG A 177 24.61 20.68 -9.29
N SER A 178 24.09 21.89 -9.05
CA SER A 178 24.90 22.99 -8.51
C SER A 178 25.47 22.73 -7.10
N ARG A 179 24.87 21.79 -6.36
CA ARG A 179 25.34 21.31 -5.05
C ARG A 179 26.25 20.06 -5.16
N GLY A 180 26.60 19.62 -6.37
CA GLY A 180 27.47 18.48 -6.62
C GLY A 180 26.81 17.10 -6.42
N ALA A 181 25.48 17.01 -6.43
CA ALA A 181 24.78 15.74 -6.15
C ALA A 181 24.74 14.74 -7.33
N PHE A 182 25.13 15.17 -8.53
CA PHE A 182 25.08 14.37 -9.76
C PHE A 182 26.41 14.32 -10.51
N ASP A 183 27.45 14.97 -9.97
CA ASP A 183 28.78 15.00 -10.57
C ASP A 183 29.64 13.97 -9.84
N ASP A 184 29.52 12.71 -10.27
CA ASP A 184 30.52 11.64 -10.13
C ASP A 184 31.10 11.34 -11.52
#